data_AF-A0A0G9H8V6-F1
#
_entry.id   AF-A0A0G9H8V6-F1
#
_cell.length_a   1.000
_cell.length_b   1.000
_cell.length_c   1.000
_cell.angle_alpha   90.00
_cell.angle_beta   90.00
_cell.angle_gamma   90.00
#
_symmetry.space_group_name_H-M   'P 1'
#
loop_
_entity.id
_entity.type
_entity.pdbx_description
1 polymer ?
#
loop_
_entity_poly.entity_id
_entity_poly.type
_entity_poly.pdbx_seq_one_letter_code
_entity_poly.pdbx_strand_id
1 'polypeptide(L)'
;MKVLRYALGSLALVGFLASLVVHLQALMGIDVASSMPAVWFLHGGIFVVFLPFVLLSRKDFAGNKSLFAMAKGLPRWVAALGGVIFVYAMINFAVFMLNTGGGNPVAENGRYVLMEHGKLIREITATQFAAFKANEVRGFSGHWMVFYFVPAAYFLFWKPSSIPSPSSGAAATLG
;
A
#
# COMPACT_ATOMS: atom_id res chain seq x y z
N MET A 1 5.76 -3.15 -24.91
CA MET A 1 6.00 -3.08 -23.44
C MET A 1 5.71 -1.71 -22.82
N LYS A 2 6.08 -0.57 -23.45
CA LYS A 2 5.84 0.76 -22.86
C LYS A 2 4.36 1.05 -22.57
N VAL A 3 3.47 0.81 -23.54
CA VAL A 3 2.01 0.99 -23.38
C VAL A 3 1.46 0.19 -22.20
N LEU A 4 1.86 -1.08 -22.07
CA LEU A 4 1.45 -1.94 -20.95
C LEU A 4 1.94 -1.41 -19.59
N ARG A 5 3.19 -0.93 -19.49
CA ARG A 5 3.69 -0.31 -18.26
C ARG A 5 2.85 0.91 -17.90
N TYR A 6 2.57 1.81 -18.84
CA TYR A 6 1.72 2.96 -18.57
C TYR A 6 0.29 2.57 -18.18
N ALA A 7 -0.32 1.58 -18.83
CA ALA A 7 -1.65 1.10 -18.47
C ALA A 7 -1.69 0.56 -17.02
N LEU A 8 -0.74 -0.29 -16.65
CA LEU A 8 -0.63 -0.83 -15.29
C LEU A 8 -0.31 0.27 -14.26
N GLY A 9 0.57 1.21 -14.61
CA GLY A 9 0.92 2.36 -13.77
C GLY A 9 -0.26 3.30 -13.53
N SER A 10 -1.03 3.62 -14.56
CA SER A 10 -2.24 4.43 -14.45
C SER A 10 -3.33 3.73 -13.65
N LEU A 11 -3.53 2.42 -13.86
CA LEU A 11 -4.46 1.62 -13.05
C LEU A 11 -4.05 1.61 -11.57
N ALA A 12 -2.75 1.44 -11.29
CA ALA A 12 -2.23 1.49 -9.94
C ALA A 12 -2.39 2.88 -9.31
N LEU A 13 -2.21 3.96 -10.08
CA LEU A 13 -2.44 5.32 -9.61
C LEU A 13 -3.92 5.57 -9.28
N VAL A 14 -4.86 5.09 -10.10
CA VAL A 14 -6.29 5.17 -9.80
C VAL A 14 -6.61 4.39 -8.51
N GLY A 15 -6.07 3.18 -8.36
CA GLY A 15 -6.20 2.40 -7.12
C GLY A 15 -5.63 3.11 -5.89
N PHE A 16 -4.48 3.79 -6.05
CA PHE A 16 -3.88 4.62 -5.01
C PHE A 16 -4.81 5.76 -4.59
N LEU A 17 -5.32 6.54 -5.55
CA LEU A 17 -6.22 7.66 -5.26
C LEU A 17 -7.53 7.19 -4.61
N ALA A 18 -8.11 6.09 -5.09
CA ALA A 18 -9.28 5.49 -4.47
C ALA A 18 -8.99 5.04 -3.04
N SER A 19 -7.85 4.39 -2.80
CA SER A 19 -7.44 3.98 -1.46
C SER A 19 -7.20 5.16 -0.52
N LEU A 20 -6.65 6.28 -1.03
CA LEU A 20 -6.46 7.50 -0.27
C LEU A 20 -7.79 8.12 0.15
N VAL A 21 -8.78 8.18 -0.74
CA VAL A 21 -10.13 8.68 -0.41
C VAL A 21 -10.76 7.84 0.70
N VAL A 22 -10.72 6.51 0.55
CA VAL A 22 -11.23 5.59 1.59
C VAL A 22 -10.48 5.78 2.91
N HIS A 23 -9.16 5.97 2.85
CA HIS A 23 -8.34 6.18 4.04
C HIS A 23 -8.70 7.48 4.76
N LEU A 24 -8.90 8.59 4.02
CA LEU A 24 -9.33 9.87 4.58
C LEU A 24 -10.72 9.76 5.22
N GLN A 25 -11.66 9.05 4.58
CA GLN A 25 -12.99 8.81 5.16
C GLN A 25 -12.90 7.99 6.46
N ALA A 26 -12.06 6.95 6.48
CA ALA A 26 -11.84 6.14 7.66
C ALA A 26 -11.19 6.92 8.81
N LEU A 27 -10.30 7.88 8.51
CA LEU A 27 -9.74 8.81 9.49
C LEU A 27 -10.80 9.74 10.11
N MET A 28 -11.85 10.06 9.37
CA MET A 28 -13.02 10.81 9.86
C MET A 28 -13.98 9.93 10.68
N GLY A 29 -13.66 8.65 10.91
CA GLY A 29 -14.51 7.70 11.63
C GLY A 29 -15.67 7.15 10.79
N ILE A 30 -15.65 7.34 9.47
CA ILE A 30 -16.69 6.83 8.58
C ILE A 30 -16.40 5.37 8.28
N ASP A 31 -17.38 4.50 8.60
CA ASP A 31 -17.36 3.10 8.20
C ASP A 31 -17.77 2.97 6.71
N VAL A 32 -16.76 3.04 5.84
CA VAL A 32 -16.97 2.91 4.39
C VAL A 32 -17.40 1.48 4.02
N ALA A 33 -16.99 0.46 4.78
CA ALA A 33 -17.25 -0.92 4.43
C ALA A 33 -18.71 -1.33 4.66
N SER A 34 -19.42 -0.73 5.62
CA SER A 34 -20.84 -0.99 5.81
C SER A 34 -21.72 -0.33 4.74
N SER A 35 -21.36 0.87 4.29
CA SER A 35 -22.10 1.57 3.22
C SER A 35 -21.75 1.07 1.82
N MET A 36 -20.49 0.67 1.60
CA MET A 36 -20.00 0.17 0.32
C MET A 36 -19.09 -1.04 0.53
N PRO A 37 -19.65 -2.27 0.68
CA PRO A 37 -18.86 -3.49 0.84
C PRO A 37 -17.88 -3.77 -0.30
N ALA A 38 -18.19 -3.26 -1.50
CA ALA A 38 -17.33 -3.33 -2.67
C ALA A 38 -15.95 -2.65 -2.47
N VAL A 39 -15.78 -1.85 -1.42
CA VAL A 39 -14.48 -1.25 -1.06
C VAL A 39 -13.38 -2.31 -0.89
N TRP A 40 -13.73 -3.53 -0.47
CA TRP A 40 -12.78 -4.66 -0.37
C TRP A 40 -12.24 -5.14 -1.71
N PHE A 41 -12.87 -4.79 -2.84
CA PHE A 41 -12.27 -5.02 -4.15
C PHE A 41 -11.00 -4.19 -4.37
N LEU A 42 -10.78 -3.09 -3.64
CA LEU A 42 -9.46 -2.44 -3.61
C LEU A 42 -8.40 -3.35 -3.00
N HIS A 43 -8.75 -4.14 -1.98
CA HIS A 43 -7.82 -5.12 -1.45
C HIS A 43 -7.49 -6.21 -2.48
N GLY A 44 -8.50 -6.76 -3.16
CA GLY A 44 -8.29 -7.73 -4.24
C GLY A 44 -7.55 -7.14 -5.45
N GLY A 45 -7.82 -5.89 -5.79
CA GLY A 45 -7.23 -5.18 -6.92
C GLY A 45 -5.73 -4.93 -6.78
N ILE A 46 -5.19 -4.95 -5.55
CA ILE A 46 -3.75 -4.92 -5.31
C ILE A 46 -3.05 -6.00 -6.13
N PHE A 47 -3.58 -7.23 -6.15
CA PHE A 47 -2.92 -8.34 -6.84
C PHE A 47 -2.81 -8.11 -8.34
N VAL A 48 -3.78 -7.41 -8.94
CA VAL A 48 -3.80 -7.10 -10.39
C VAL A 48 -2.63 -6.22 -10.80
N VAL A 49 -2.20 -5.28 -9.96
CA VAL A 49 -1.10 -4.35 -10.27
C VAL A 49 0.23 -4.76 -9.62
N PHE A 50 0.18 -5.35 -8.43
CA PHE A 50 1.35 -5.70 -7.65
C PHE A 50 2.03 -6.98 -8.16
N LEU A 51 1.27 -7.98 -8.63
CA LEU A 51 1.86 -9.20 -9.17
C LEU A 51 2.67 -8.91 -10.46
N PRO A 52 2.16 -8.16 -11.46
CA PRO A 52 2.96 -7.73 -12.60
C PRO A 52 4.20 -6.94 -12.20
N PHE A 53 4.08 -6.07 -11.18
CA PHE A 53 5.22 -5.34 -10.63
C PHE A 53 6.30 -6.30 -10.13
N VAL A 54 5.94 -7.29 -9.29
CA VAL A 54 6.91 -8.27 -8.76
C VAL A 54 7.56 -9.08 -9.87
N LEU A 55 6.81 -9.50 -10.89
CA LEU A 55 7.36 -10.32 -12.00
C LEU A 55 8.31 -9.52 -12.89
N LEU A 56 7.97 -8.27 -13.21
CA LEU A 56 8.79 -7.43 -14.09
C LEU A 56 10.00 -6.85 -13.37
N SER A 57 9.84 -6.45 -12.11
CA SER A 57 10.94 -5.91 -11.30
C SER A 57 12.06 -6.91 -11.05
N ARG A 58 11.75 -8.21 -10.95
CA ARG A 58 12.76 -9.28 -10.83
C ARG A 58 13.76 -9.27 -12.00
N LYS A 59 13.30 -8.97 -13.21
CA LYS A 59 14.15 -8.87 -14.40
C LYS A 59 14.96 -7.57 -14.37
N ASP A 60 14.29 -6.47 -14.03
CA ASP A 60 14.87 -5.12 -14.07
C ASP A 60 15.93 -4.91 -12.95
N PHE A 61 15.91 -5.69 -11.85
CA PHE A 61 16.84 -5.55 -10.72
C PHE A 61 18.03 -6.52 -10.69
N ALA A 62 18.18 -7.42 -11.68
CA ALA A 62 19.38 -8.25 -11.96
C ALA A 62 20.23 -8.72 -10.76
N GLY A 63 19.61 -9.08 -9.63
CA GLY A 63 20.28 -9.59 -8.41
C GLY A 63 20.23 -8.66 -7.19
N ASN A 64 20.11 -7.33 -7.34
CA ASN A 64 19.96 -6.41 -6.20
C ASN A 64 18.48 -6.08 -5.95
N LYS A 65 17.79 -6.98 -5.23
CA LYS A 65 16.35 -6.89 -4.92
C LYS A 65 16.01 -5.88 -3.81
N SER A 66 16.92 -4.96 -3.50
CA SER A 66 16.71 -4.00 -2.41
C SER A 66 15.71 -2.91 -2.81
N LEU A 67 14.81 -2.54 -1.90
CA LEU A 67 13.96 -1.34 -2.02
C LEU A 67 14.80 -0.08 -2.27
N PHE A 68 16.05 -0.05 -1.78
CA PHE A 68 16.98 1.04 -2.01
C PHE A 68 17.45 1.12 -3.48
N ALA A 69 17.64 -0.03 -4.14
CA ALA A 69 17.98 -0.07 -5.56
C ALA A 69 16.82 0.44 -6.42
N MET A 70 15.57 0.13 -6.04
CA MET A 70 14.39 0.72 -6.67
C MET A 70 14.34 2.23 -6.47
N ALA A 71 14.55 2.72 -5.24
CA ALA A 71 14.49 4.14 -4.92
C ALA A 71 15.47 4.99 -5.72
N LYS A 72 16.66 4.47 -6.05
CA LYS A 72 17.67 5.15 -6.89
C LYS A 72 17.22 5.42 -8.33
N GLY A 73 16.36 4.56 -8.88
CA GLY A 73 15.82 4.73 -10.23
C GLY A 73 14.58 5.64 -10.30
N LEU A 74 14.10 6.13 -9.16
CA LEU A 74 12.94 7.03 -9.08
C LEU A 74 13.40 8.49 -8.97
N PRO A 75 12.58 9.46 -9.43
CA PRO A 75 12.75 10.86 -9.04
C PRO A 75 12.75 10.99 -7.51
N ARG A 76 13.66 11.82 -6.97
CA ARG A 76 13.85 11.96 -5.51
C ARG A 76 12.55 12.25 -4.76
N TRP A 77 11.67 13.06 -5.33
CA TRP A 77 10.38 13.39 -4.73
C TRP A 77 9.42 12.18 -4.66
N VAL A 78 9.43 11.29 -5.67
CA VAL A 78 8.61 10.06 -5.68
C VAL A 78 9.12 9.10 -4.61
N ALA A 79 10.45 8.93 -4.53
CA ALA A 79 11.07 8.09 -3.51
C ALA A 79 10.79 8.60 -2.09
N ALA A 80 10.91 9.91 -1.87
CA ALA A 80 10.60 10.54 -0.58
C ALA A 80 9.12 10.36 -0.21
N LEU A 81 8.20 10.62 -1.15
CA LEU A 81 6.77 10.41 -0.95
C LEU A 81 6.45 8.95 -0.60
N GLY A 82 7.06 7.99 -1.30
CA GLY A 82 6.91 6.57 -0.99
C GLY A 82 7.40 6.21 0.41
N GLY A 83 8.53 6.78 0.84
CA GLY A 83 9.02 6.62 2.21
C GLY A 83 8.05 7.15 3.26
N VAL A 84 7.49 8.35 3.04
CA VAL A 84 6.50 8.95 3.94
C VAL A 84 5.23 8.09 4.02
N ILE A 85 4.68 7.67 2.88
CA ILE A 85 3.48 6.81 2.82
C ILE A 85 3.74 5.48 3.54
N PHE A 86 4.92 4.89 3.34
CA PHE A 86 5.28 3.63 3.99
C PHE A 86 5.37 3.76 5.51
N VAL A 87 6.11 4.76 6.01
CA VAL A 87 6.23 5.01 7.46
C VAL A 87 4.86 5.29 8.08
N TYR A 88 4.06 6.11 7.42
CA TYR A 88 2.70 6.40 7.84
C TYR A 88 1.83 5.13 7.92
N ALA A 89 1.87 4.28 6.89
CA ALA A 89 1.10 3.03 6.87
C ALA A 89 1.50 2.10 8.02
N MET A 90 2.81 2.01 8.35
CA MET A 90 3.30 1.20 9.47
C MET A 90 2.84 1.74 10.82
N ILE A 91 2.92 3.06 11.04
CA ILE A 91 2.42 3.70 12.25
C ILE A 91 0.91 3.48 12.37
N ASN A 92 0.16 3.73 11.30
CA ASN A 92 -1.28 3.53 11.26
C ASN A 92 -1.67 2.08 11.56
N PHE A 93 -0.92 1.10 11.04
CA PHE A 93 -1.16 -0.31 11.32
C PHE A 93 -0.90 -0.66 12.78
N ALA A 94 0.18 -0.14 13.36
CA ALA A 94 0.46 -0.34 14.78
C ALA A 94 -0.67 0.24 15.64
N VAL A 95 -1.15 1.45 15.34
CA VAL A 95 -2.30 2.04 16.04
C VAL A 95 -3.57 1.22 15.83
N PHE A 96 -3.83 0.72 14.61
CA PHE A 96 -4.95 -0.16 14.33
C PHE A 96 -4.92 -1.41 15.24
N MET A 97 -3.79 -2.12 15.27
CA MET A 97 -3.60 -3.34 16.08
C MET A 97 -3.76 -3.09 17.58
N LEU A 98 -3.23 -1.97 18.08
CA LEU A 98 -3.38 -1.57 19.48
C LEU A 98 -4.84 -1.27 19.83
N ASN A 99 -5.58 -0.61 18.92
CA ASN A 99 -6.96 -0.24 19.14
C ASN A 99 -7.93 -1.43 19.07
N THR A 100 -7.66 -2.45 18.25
CA THR A 100 -8.48 -3.67 18.17
C THR A 100 -8.18 -4.67 19.29
N GLY A 101 -6.99 -4.62 19.90
CA GLY A 101 -6.62 -5.52 20.99
C GLY A 101 -6.69 -7.00 20.62
N GLY A 102 -6.57 -7.32 19.32
CA GLY A 102 -6.72 -8.69 18.78
C GLY A 102 -8.16 -9.15 18.54
N GLY A 103 -9.17 -8.36 18.94
CA GLY A 103 -10.58 -8.69 18.76
C GLY A 103 -11.15 -8.20 17.42
N ASN A 104 -12.10 -8.98 16.89
CA ASN A 104 -12.91 -8.65 15.71
C ASN A 104 -14.34 -8.25 16.16
N PRO A 105 -14.83 -7.05 15.81
CA PRO A 105 -16.22 -6.68 16.08
C PRO A 105 -17.19 -7.51 15.23
N VAL A 106 -18.15 -8.18 15.87
CA VAL A 106 -19.19 -9.00 15.21
C VAL A 106 -20.56 -8.53 15.67
N ALA A 107 -21.52 -8.44 14.74
CA ALA A 107 -22.92 -8.21 15.05
C ALA A 107 -23.67 -9.54 15.01
N GLU A 108 -24.16 -10.00 16.16
CA GLU A 108 -24.85 -11.29 16.30
C GLU A 108 -26.09 -11.15 17.17
N ASN A 109 -27.23 -11.69 16.70
CA ASN A 109 -28.49 -11.76 17.46
C ASN A 109 -28.94 -10.40 18.03
N GLY A 110 -28.77 -9.32 17.26
CA GLY A 110 -29.13 -7.95 17.67
C GLY A 110 -28.18 -7.31 18.69
N ARG A 111 -27.07 -7.99 19.04
CA ARG A 111 -26.02 -7.46 19.91
C ARG A 111 -24.74 -7.22 19.12
N TYR A 112 -23.92 -6.29 19.62
CA TYR A 112 -22.58 -6.08 19.11
C TYR A 112 -21.59 -6.66 20.11
N VAL A 113 -20.69 -7.51 19.62
CA VAL A 113 -19.73 -8.23 20.44
C VAL A 113 -18.34 -8.08 19.87
N LEU A 114 -17.34 -8.09 20.74
CA LEU A 114 -15.93 -8.19 20.36
C LEU A 114 -15.48 -9.63 20.58
N MET A 115 -15.07 -10.30 19.50
CA MET A 115 -14.70 -11.71 19.49
C MET A 115 -13.20 -11.86 19.20
N GLU A 116 -12.50 -12.70 19.94
CA GLU A 116 -11.12 -13.09 19.65
C GLU A 116 -11.06 -14.61 19.44
N HIS A 117 -10.70 -15.04 18.23
CA HIS A 117 -10.59 -16.46 17.89
C HIS A 117 -11.83 -17.30 18.28
N GLY A 118 -13.03 -16.73 18.08
CA GLY A 118 -14.31 -17.36 18.42
C GLY A 118 -14.71 -17.28 19.90
N LYS A 119 -13.89 -16.66 20.76
CA LYS A 119 -14.25 -16.38 22.15
C LYS A 119 -14.79 -14.97 22.29
N LEU A 120 -15.93 -14.83 22.98
CA LEU A 120 -16.46 -13.54 23.37
C LEU A 120 -15.51 -12.87 24.36
N ILE A 121 -14.94 -11.72 23.99
CA ILE A 121 -14.18 -10.87 24.92
C ILE A 121 -15.16 -10.06 25.75
N ARG A 122 -16.07 -9.34 25.07
CA ARG A 122 -17.08 -8.47 25.69
C ARG A 122 -18.17 -8.05 24.71
N GLU A 123 -19.31 -7.65 25.24
CA GLU A 123 -20.30 -6.88 24.48
C GLU A 123 -19.81 -5.43 24.29
N ILE A 124 -20.15 -4.82 23.17
CA ILE A 124 -19.80 -3.45 22.80
C ILE A 124 -21.05 -2.69 22.37
N THR A 125 -21.00 -1.36 22.45
CA THR A 125 -22.11 -0.52 21.97
C THR A 125 -22.11 -0.42 20.45
N ALA A 126 -23.23 0.02 19.85
CA ALA A 126 -23.30 0.32 18.42
C ALA A 126 -22.25 1.36 17.97
N THR A 127 -22.00 2.37 18.82
CA THR A 127 -20.99 3.40 18.55
C THR A 127 -19.57 2.85 18.58
N GLN A 128 -19.27 1.96 19.53
CA GLN A 128 -17.98 1.26 19.59
C GLN A 128 -17.81 0.33 18.39
N PHE A 129 -18.86 -0.40 18.00
CA PHE A 129 -18.84 -1.25 16.82
C PHE A 129 -18.49 -0.45 15.56
N ALA A 130 -19.17 0.67 15.31
CA ALA A 130 -18.88 1.55 14.19
C ALA A 130 -17.43 2.08 14.22
N ALA A 131 -16.93 2.47 15.40
CA ALA A 131 -15.55 2.91 15.57
C ALA A 131 -14.53 1.79 15.26
N PHE A 132 -14.80 0.55 15.67
CA PHE A 132 -13.95 -0.59 15.32
C PHE A 132 -13.95 -0.87 13.81
N LYS A 133 -15.12 -0.82 13.16
CA LYS A 133 -15.23 -1.01 11.70
C LYS A 133 -14.50 0.09 10.92
N ALA A 134 -14.65 1.35 11.32
CA ALA A 134 -13.89 2.45 10.73
C ALA A 134 -12.37 2.27 10.94
N ASN A 135 -11.94 1.84 12.14
CA ASN A 135 -10.54 1.57 12.43
C ASN A 135 -9.97 0.38 11.62
N GLU A 136 -10.77 -0.66 11.37
CA GLU A 136 -10.43 -1.77 10.47
C GLU A 136 -10.16 -1.26 9.06
N VAL A 137 -11.10 -0.54 8.47
CA VAL A 137 -10.94 0.06 7.14
C VAL A 137 -9.71 0.98 7.11
N ARG A 138 -9.47 1.77 8.16
CA ARG A 138 -8.29 2.62 8.30
C ARG A 138 -6.99 1.80 8.28
N GLY A 139 -6.93 0.70 9.01
CA GLY A 139 -5.76 -0.19 9.06
C GLY A 139 -5.42 -0.81 7.71
N PHE A 140 -6.44 -1.32 7.00
CA PHE A 140 -6.26 -1.94 5.69
C PHE A 140 -5.96 -0.92 4.58
N SER A 141 -6.71 0.18 4.51
CA SER A 141 -6.55 1.20 3.47
C SER A 141 -5.17 1.87 3.47
N GLY A 142 -4.52 2.01 4.64
CA GLY A 142 -3.14 2.47 4.72
C GLY A 142 -2.16 1.56 3.98
N HIS A 143 -2.38 0.24 4.00
CA HIS A 143 -1.59 -0.71 3.22
C HIS A 143 -1.93 -0.66 1.74
N TRP A 144 -3.22 -0.52 1.40
CA TRP A 144 -3.63 -0.39 0.01
C TRP A 144 -2.89 0.76 -0.66
N MET A 145 -2.77 1.91 0.03
CA MET A 145 -1.97 3.03 -0.46
C MET A 145 -0.53 2.62 -0.81
N VAL A 146 0.16 1.88 0.06
CA VAL A 146 1.53 1.40 -0.22
C VAL A 146 1.55 0.45 -1.44
N PHE A 147 0.66 -0.54 -1.46
CA PHE A 147 0.62 -1.57 -2.48
C PHE A 147 0.17 -1.09 -3.85
N TYR A 148 -0.55 0.03 -3.91
CA TYR A 148 -0.86 0.73 -5.16
C TYR A 148 0.21 1.76 -5.55
N PHE A 149 0.78 2.47 -4.58
CA PHE A 149 1.81 3.48 -4.83
C PHE A 149 3.09 2.86 -5.40
N VAL A 150 3.57 1.74 -4.85
CA VAL A 150 4.82 1.12 -5.29
C VAL A 150 4.79 0.71 -6.77
N PRO A 151 3.76 -0.02 -7.26
CA PRO A 151 3.61 -0.30 -8.68
C PRO A 151 3.45 0.97 -9.54
N ALA A 152 2.68 1.97 -9.08
CA ALA A 152 2.52 3.22 -9.80
C ALA A 152 3.87 3.95 -9.97
N ALA A 153 4.65 4.07 -8.89
CA ALA A 153 5.99 4.64 -8.89
C ALA A 153 6.92 3.90 -9.87
N TYR A 154 6.92 2.57 -9.80
CA TYR A 154 7.74 1.72 -10.65
C TYR A 154 7.38 1.84 -12.15
N PHE A 155 6.10 1.73 -12.48
CA PHE A 155 5.69 1.68 -13.89
C PHE A 155 5.73 3.04 -14.57
N LEU A 156 5.48 4.13 -13.83
CA LEU A 156 5.38 5.48 -14.40
C LEU A 156 6.70 6.26 -14.35
N PHE A 157 7.54 6.03 -13.32
CA PHE A 157 8.68 6.90 -13.05
C PHE A 157 10.04 6.20 -13.03
N TRP A 158 10.08 4.89 -12.80
CA TRP A 158 11.35 4.19 -12.62
C TRP A 158 12.12 4.05 -13.93
N LYS A 159 13.39 4.47 -13.89
CA LYS A 159 14.37 4.30 -14.97
C LYS A 159 15.64 3.70 -14.37
N PRO A 160 16.26 2.69 -15.00
CA PRO A 160 17.57 2.21 -14.56
C PRO A 160 18.55 3.37 -14.57
N SER A 161 19.16 3.67 -13.42
CA SER A 161 20.27 4.63 -13.38
C SER A 161 21.40 4.06 -14.24
N SER A 162 21.76 4.77 -15.32
CA SER A 162 22.98 4.49 -16.08
C SER A 162 24.16 4.68 -15.13
N ILE A 163 24.62 3.60 -14.50
CA ILE A 163 25.93 3.59 -13.88
C ILE A 163 26.90 3.83 -15.04
N PRO A 164 27.73 4.90 -15.03
CA PRO A 164 28.75 5.06 -16.04
C PRO A 164 29.61 3.80 -16.03
N SER A 165 29.73 3.12 -17.18
CA SER A 165 30.67 2.01 -17.32
C SER A 165 32.06 2.49 -16.91
N PRO A 166 32.85 1.74 -16.11
CA PRO A 166 34.17 2.17 -15.64
C PRO A 166 35.23 2.37 -16.73
N SER A 167 34.88 2.33 -18.02
CA SER A 167 35.81 2.14 -19.13
C SER A 167 36.10 3.38 -19.99
N SER A 168 35.72 4.59 -19.59
CA SER A 168 36.00 5.80 -20.39
C SER A 168 37.13 6.70 -19.86
N GLY A 169 37.94 6.22 -18.89
CA GLY A 169 38.94 7.06 -18.21
C GLY A 169 40.42 6.66 -18.35
N ALA A 170 40.74 5.54 -19.01
CA ALA A 170 42.10 4.98 -18.95
C ALA A 170 42.94 5.11 -20.24
N ALA A 171 42.51 5.92 -21.23
CA ALA A 171 43.18 6.00 -22.54
C ALA A 171 43.72 7.40 -22.89
N ALA A 172 44.00 8.25 -21.91
CA ALA A 172 44.56 9.59 -22.14
C ALA A 172 45.71 9.89 -21.17
N THR A 173 46.82 9.16 -21.26
CA THR A 173 48.14 9.55 -20.72
C THR A 173 49.24 8.67 -21.30
N LEU A 174 49.38 8.60 -22.63
CA LEU A 174 50.64 8.25 -23.31
C LEU A 174 50.62 8.90 -24.70
N GLY A 175 51.29 10.06 -24.82
CA GLY A 175 51.44 10.84 -26.04
C GLY A 175 52.18 12.12 -25.74
#